data_AF-A0A1C6D1U6-F1
#
_entry.id   AF-A0A1C6D1U6-F1
#
_cell.length_a   1.000
_cell.length_b   1.000
_cell.length_c   1.000
_cell.angle_alpha   90.00
_cell.angle_beta   90.00
_cell.angle_gamma   90.00
#
_symmetry.space_group_name_H-M   'P 1'
#
loop_
_entity.id
_entity.type
_entity.pdbx_description
1 polymer ?
#
loop_
_entity_poly.entity_id
_entity_poly.type
_entity_poly.pdbx_seq_one_letter_code
_entity_poly.pdbx_strand_id
1 'polypeptide(L)'
;MLQSLRDAACPGAAALTGMPHTPGIKDKVGDLAAEIVDMDARVGFLEEEVKASEGQIMPFIQGIDDDQTRLIFRLRFLRGLAWKEVAAVIGGRNSEDSVKMVCYRYLGS
;
A
#
# COMPACT_ATOMS: atom_id res chain seq x y z
N MET A 1 11.58 -5.37 -0.42
CA MET A 1 12.57 -4.31 -0.16
C MET A 1 12.88 -4.20 1.33
N LEU A 2 11.92 -3.77 2.18
CA LEU A 2 12.09 -3.71 3.65
C LEU A 2 12.53 -5.05 4.28
N GLN A 3 11.92 -6.16 3.88
CA GLN A 3 12.31 -7.49 4.36
C GLN A 3 13.78 -7.81 4.03
N SER A 4 14.24 -7.47 2.83
CA SER A 4 15.61 -7.70 2.40
C SER A 4 16.63 -6.87 3.20
N LEU A 5 16.27 -5.66 3.64
CA LEU A 5 17.09 -4.86 4.55
C LEU A 5 17.16 -5.50 5.95
N ARG A 6 16.02 -5.97 6.47
CA ARG A 6 15.95 -6.69 7.75
C ARG A 6 16.81 -7.95 7.73
N ASP A 7 16.77 -8.70 6.64
CA ASP A 7 17.58 -9.91 6.46
C ASP A 7 19.09 -9.56 6.44
N ALA A 8 19.47 -8.44 5.82
CA ALA A 8 20.86 -7.96 5.74
C ALA A 8 21.37 -7.32 7.05
N ALA A 9 20.48 -6.75 7.86
CA ALA A 9 20.78 -6.18 9.17
C ALA A 9 20.91 -7.25 10.27
N CYS A 10 20.55 -8.50 9.99
CA CYS A 10 20.71 -9.61 10.93
C CYS A 10 22.22 -9.84 11.20
N PRO A 11 22.70 -9.70 12.45
CA PRO A 11 24.11 -9.90 12.75
C PRO A 11 24.51 -11.36 12.48
N GLY A 12 25.39 -11.58 11.50
CA GLY A 12 26.09 -12.86 11.35
C GLY A 12 27.01 -13.12 12.55
N ALA A 13 27.37 -14.38 12.79
CA ALA A 13 28.35 -14.73 13.82
C ALA A 13 29.66 -13.97 13.58
N ALA A 14 30.10 -13.17 14.55
CA ALA A 14 31.35 -12.43 14.45
C ALA A 14 32.53 -13.41 14.40
N ALA A 15 33.30 -13.40 13.32
CA ALA A 15 34.62 -14.03 13.31
C ALA A 15 35.53 -13.20 14.23
N LEU A 16 35.72 -13.67 15.48
CA LEU A 16 36.57 -13.07 16.51
C LEU A 16 38.08 -13.25 16.20
N THR A 17 38.50 -13.08 14.95
CA THR A 17 39.92 -13.09 14.59
C THR A 17 40.45 -11.67 14.75
N GLY A 18 41.20 -11.43 15.84
CA GLY A 18 42.06 -10.25 16.07
C GLY A 18 41.53 -8.92 15.53
N MET A 19 40.80 -8.18 16.36
CA MET A 19 40.19 -6.88 16.05
C MET A 19 41.04 -6.03 15.08
N PRO A 20 40.49 -5.62 13.92
CA PRO A 20 41.23 -4.75 13.03
C PRO A 20 41.34 -3.35 13.66
N HIS A 21 42.57 -2.89 13.87
CA HIS A 21 42.89 -1.55 14.40
C HIS A 21 42.87 -0.45 13.33
N THR A 22 42.32 -0.71 12.15
CA THR A 22 42.42 0.20 11.01
C THR A 22 41.33 1.27 11.06
N PRO A 23 41.68 2.58 11.07
CA PRO A 23 40.71 3.65 10.91
C PRO A 23 39.97 3.51 9.57
N GLY A 24 38.65 3.69 9.56
CA GLY A 24 37.83 3.68 8.34
C GLY A 24 36.89 2.47 8.16
N ILE A 25 36.75 1.59 9.16
CA ILE A 25 35.72 0.54 9.14
C ILE A 25 34.35 1.17 9.37
N LYS A 26 33.46 1.05 8.37
CA LYS A 26 32.07 1.50 8.43
C LYS A 26 31.18 0.42 9.04
N ASP A 27 30.35 0.78 10.03
CA ASP A 27 29.38 -0.14 10.64
C ASP A 27 28.16 -0.35 9.73
N LYS A 28 28.27 -1.36 8.87
CA LYS A 28 27.22 -1.69 7.91
C LYS A 28 25.92 -2.17 8.57
N VAL A 29 26.01 -2.82 9.74
CA VAL A 29 24.83 -3.32 10.46
C VAL A 29 24.10 -2.15 11.08
N GLY A 30 24.83 -1.22 11.72
CA GLY A 30 24.27 0.02 12.25
C GLY A 30 23.63 0.89 11.17
N ASP A 31 24.29 1.04 10.00
CA ASP A 31 23.75 1.76 8.85
C ASP A 31 22.41 1.16 8.37
N LEU A 32 22.35 -0.16 8.19
CA LEU A 32 21.14 -0.86 7.75
C LEU A 32 20.02 -0.77 8.80
N ALA A 33 20.38 -0.83 10.09
CA ALA A 33 19.41 -0.66 11.18
C ALA A 33 18.77 0.73 11.14
N ALA A 34 19.55 1.78 10.89
CA ALA A 34 19.03 3.15 10.73
C ALA A 34 18.10 3.27 9.51
N GLU A 35 18.45 2.64 8.38
CA GLU A 35 17.61 2.63 7.18
C GLU A 35 16.28 1.90 7.39
N ILE A 36 16.29 0.78 8.12
CA ILE A 36 15.06 0.04 8.47
C ILE A 36 14.13 0.91 9.31
N VAL A 37 14.67 1.62 10.32
CA VAL A 37 13.87 2.50 11.19
C VAL A 37 13.20 3.62 10.40
N ASP A 38 13.92 4.25 9.47
CA ASP A 38 13.37 5.28 8.59
C ASP A 38 12.26 4.72 7.68
N MET A 39 12.50 3.56 7.05
CA MET A 39 11.51 2.91 6.20
C MET A 39 10.26 2.45 6.97
N ASP A 40 10.40 1.93 8.19
CA ASP A 40 9.27 1.56 9.04
C ASP A 40 8.45 2.79 9.45
N ALA A 41 9.11 3.91 9.78
CA ALA A 41 8.42 5.18 10.04
C ALA A 41 7.66 5.67 8.80
N ARG A 42 8.25 5.53 7.60
CA ARG A 42 7.61 5.89 6.34
C ARG A 42 6.39 5.02 6.04
N VAL A 43 6.46 3.71 6.30
CA VAL A 43 5.31 2.80 6.15
C VAL A 43 4.19 3.21 7.10
N GLY A 44 4.49 3.42 8.39
CA GLY A 44 3.46 3.83 9.36
C GLY A 44 2.79 5.16 8.99
N PHE A 45 3.55 6.13 8.49
CA PHE A 45 3.00 7.39 7.98
C PHE A 45 2.05 7.16 6.80
N LEU A 46 2.46 6.35 5.81
CA LEU A 46 1.63 6.04 4.64
C LEU A 46 0.37 5.25 5.01
N GLU A 47 0.45 4.34 5.98
CA GLU A 47 -0.72 3.60 6.48
C GLU A 47 -1.75 4.53 7.13
N GLU A 48 -1.30 5.51 7.92
CA GLU A 48 -2.21 6.52 8.49
C GLU A 48 -2.79 7.46 7.43
N GLU A 49 -2.02 7.85 6.40
CA GLU A 49 -2.56 8.61 5.26
C GLU A 49 -3.64 7.82 4.51
N VAL A 50 -3.41 6.54 4.24
CA VAL A 50 -4.40 5.65 3.60
C VAL A 50 -5.64 5.56 4.47
N LYS A 51 -5.50 5.29 5.77
CA LYS A 51 -6.62 5.16 6.69
C LYS A 51 -7.43 6.45 6.81
N ALA A 52 -6.77 7.61 6.84
CA ALA A 52 -7.44 8.91 6.83
C ALA A 52 -8.24 9.12 5.54
N SER A 53 -7.64 8.81 4.39
CA SER A 53 -8.30 8.88 3.08
C SER A 53 -9.51 7.93 2.99
N GLU A 54 -9.35 6.68 3.42
CA GLU A 54 -10.43 5.70 3.50
C GLU A 54 -11.58 6.18 4.39
N GLY A 55 -11.26 6.76 5.56
CA GLY A 55 -12.24 7.32 6.48
C GLY A 55 -13.07 8.46 5.90
N GLN A 56 -12.51 9.23 4.96
CA GLN A 56 -13.24 10.30 4.27
C GLN A 56 -14.21 9.76 3.21
N ILE A 57 -13.79 8.76 2.42
CA ILE A 57 -14.59 8.27 1.29
C ILE A 57 -15.59 7.17 1.70
N MET A 58 -15.30 6.42 2.76
CA MET A 58 -16.11 5.26 3.15
C MET A 58 -17.55 5.64 3.52
N PRO A 59 -17.84 6.71 4.31
CA PRO A 59 -19.21 7.11 4.60
C PRO A 59 -20.00 7.47 3.35
N PHE A 60 -19.37 8.17 2.40
CA PHE A 60 -19.99 8.50 1.12
C PHE A 60 -20.38 7.23 0.35
N ILE A 61 -19.45 6.27 0.22
CA ILE A 61 -19.72 5.00 -0.45
C ILE A 61 -20.79 4.20 0.29
N GLN A 62 -20.79 4.20 1.63
CA GLN A 62 -21.83 3.53 2.42
C GLN A 62 -23.22 4.13 2.22
N GLY A 63 -23.33 5.42 1.89
CA GLY A 63 -24.61 6.08 1.61
C GLY A 63 -25.20 5.80 0.22
N ILE A 64 -24.49 5.12 -0.67
CA ILE A 64 -25.00 4.78 -2.02
C ILE A 64 -26.06 3.68 -1.91
N ASP A 65 -27.32 3.95 -2.25
CA ASP A 65 -28.40 2.97 -2.11
C ASP A 65 -28.24 1.73 -3.01
N ASP A 66 -28.00 1.94 -4.31
CA ASP A 66 -27.86 0.86 -5.29
C ASP A 66 -26.61 -0.01 -5.01
N ASP A 67 -26.81 -1.30 -4.76
CA ASP A 67 -25.76 -2.22 -4.32
C ASP A 67 -24.65 -2.39 -5.37
N GLN A 68 -25.02 -2.44 -6.66
CA GLN A 68 -24.04 -2.59 -7.73
C GLN A 68 -23.18 -1.33 -7.87
N THR A 69 -23.82 -0.15 -7.82
CA THR A 69 -23.12 1.15 -7.81
C THR A 69 -22.21 1.24 -6.59
N ARG A 70 -22.69 0.88 -5.39
CA ARG A 70 -21.90 0.84 -4.17
C ARG A 70 -20.66 -0.05 -4.33
N LEU A 71 -20.83 -1.24 -4.89
CA LEU A 71 -19.72 -2.17 -5.13
C LEU A 71 -18.72 -1.62 -6.15
N ILE A 72 -19.18 -1.00 -7.24
CA ILE A 72 -18.32 -0.33 -8.23
C ILE A 72 -17.44 0.72 -7.54
N PHE A 73 -18.01 1.56 -6.66
CA PHE A 73 -17.24 2.57 -5.93
C PHE A 73 -16.23 1.96 -4.95
N ARG A 74 -16.61 0.91 -4.21
CA ARG A 74 -15.67 0.18 -3.33
C ARG A 74 -14.48 -0.35 -4.13
N LEU A 75 -14.73 -1.01 -5.25
CA LEU A 75 -13.67 -1.58 -6.08
C LEU A 75 -12.79 -0.49 -6.70
N ARG A 76 -13.40 0.58 -7.21
CA ARG A 76 -12.67 1.64 -7.92
C ARG A 76 -11.84 2.51 -6.99
N PHE A 77 -12.40 2.91 -5.85
CA PHE A 77 -11.84 3.97 -5.00
C PHE A 77 -11.27 3.47 -3.67
N LEU A 78 -11.85 2.42 -3.06
CA LEU A 78 -11.25 1.81 -1.85
C LEU A 78 -10.21 0.76 -2.21
N ARG A 79 -10.45 -0.08 -3.22
CA ARG A 79 -9.48 -1.11 -3.65
C ARG A 79 -8.52 -0.65 -4.74
N GLY A 80 -8.76 0.54 -5.32
CA GLY A 80 -7.86 1.13 -6.31
C GLY A 80 -7.79 0.40 -7.65
N LEU A 81 -8.78 -0.44 -7.98
CA LEU A 81 -8.76 -1.25 -9.20
C LEU A 81 -8.94 -0.40 -10.46
N ALA A 82 -8.30 -0.82 -11.55
CA ALA A 82 -8.54 -0.27 -12.88
C ALA A 82 -9.96 -0.65 -13.36
N TRP A 83 -10.57 0.14 -14.25
CA TRP A 83 -11.95 -0.11 -14.67
C TRP A 83 -12.17 -1.48 -15.33
N LYS A 84 -11.19 -1.97 -16.11
CA LYS A 84 -11.20 -3.34 -16.64
C LYS A 84 -11.28 -4.41 -15.54
N GLU A 85 -10.60 -4.20 -14.42
CA GLU A 85 -10.58 -5.11 -13.27
C GLU A 85 -11.90 -5.02 -12.50
N VAL A 86 -12.42 -3.80 -12.32
CA VAL A 86 -13.76 -3.59 -11.75
C VAL A 86 -14.81 -4.34 -12.57
N ALA A 87 -14.81 -4.19 -13.90
CA ALA A 87 -15.73 -4.89 -14.78
C ALA A 87 -15.60 -6.41 -14.67
N ALA A 88 -14.37 -6.93 -14.61
CA ALA A 88 -14.12 -8.36 -14.42
C ALA A 88 -14.65 -8.89 -13.08
N VAL A 89 -14.49 -8.13 -11.98
CA VAL A 89 -14.96 -8.51 -10.65
C VAL A 89 -16.48 -8.42 -10.54
N ILE A 90 -17.11 -7.37 -11.09
CA ILE A 90 -18.58 -7.24 -11.13
C ILE A 90 -19.19 -8.36 -11.97
N GLY A 91 -18.54 -8.73 -13.09
CA GLY A 91 -19.02 -9.80 -13.97
C GLY A 91 -20.29 -9.41 -14.74
N GLY A 92 -21.13 -10.39 -15.07
CA GLY A 92 -22.42 -10.14 -15.72
C GLY A 92 -22.35 -9.55 -17.13
N ARG A 93 -21.25 -9.79 -17.87
CA ARG A 93 -20.94 -9.18 -19.19
C ARG A 93 -20.79 -7.65 -19.15
N ASN A 94 -20.49 -7.08 -17.99
CA ASN A 94 -20.12 -5.67 -17.91
C ASN A 94 -18.81 -5.40 -18.68
N SER A 95 -18.79 -4.32 -19.44
CA SER A 95 -17.57 -3.73 -20.00
C SER A 95 -17.00 -2.67 -19.06
N GLU A 96 -15.73 -2.32 -19.29
CA GLU A 96 -15.08 -1.16 -18.64
C GLU A 96 -15.93 0.12 -18.80
N ASP A 97 -16.44 0.38 -20.00
CA ASP A 97 -17.29 1.56 -20.26
C ASP A 97 -18.62 1.50 -19.50
N SER A 98 -19.24 0.32 -19.39
CA SER A 98 -20.51 0.14 -18.67
C SER A 98 -20.36 0.52 -17.19
N VAL A 99 -19.38 -0.05 -16.49
CA VAL A 99 -19.15 0.24 -15.06
C VAL A 99 -18.73 1.69 -14.83
N LYS A 100 -17.95 2.26 -15.76
CA LYS A 100 -17.56 3.67 -15.73
C LYS A 100 -18.77 4.59 -15.88
N MET A 101 -19.68 4.28 -16.80
CA MET A 101 -20.92 5.02 -17.00
C MET A 101 -21.84 4.98 -15.78
N VAL A 102 -21.97 3.81 -15.13
CA VAL A 102 -22.72 3.70 -13.86
C VAL A 102 -22.15 4.64 -12.80
N CYS A 103 -20.82 4.65 -12.64
CA CYS A 103 -20.14 5.50 -11.66
C CYS A 103 -20.39 6.99 -11.94
N TYR A 104 -20.11 7.47 -13.16
CA TYR A 104 -20.21 8.90 -13.45
C TYR A 104 -21.65 9.40 -13.54
N ARG A 105 -22.61 8.54 -13.90
CA ARG A 105 -24.03 8.90 -13.82
C ARG A 105 -24.47 9.14 -12.37
N TYR A 106 -24.00 8.31 -11.44
CA TYR A 106 -24.28 8.51 -10.01
C TYR A 106 -23.60 9.78 -9.46
N LEU A 107 -22.38 10.10 -9.90
CA LEU A 107 -21.71 11.33 -9.48
C LEU A 107 -22.37 12.61 -10.03
N GLY A 108 -23.14 12.50 -11.12
CA GLY A 108 -23.82 13.62 -11.76
C GLY A 108 -25.29 13.79 -11.34
N SER A 109 -25.82 12.93 -10.48
CA SER A 109 -27.18 13.03 -9.91
C SER A 109 -27.18 13.77 -8.60
#